data_AF-A0A5S4T5M7-F1
#
_entry.id   AF-A0A5S4T5M7-F1
#
_cell.length_a   1.000
_cell.length_b   1.000
_cell.length_c   1.000
_cell.angle_alpha   90.00
_cell.angle_beta   90.00
_cell.angle_gamma   90.00
#
_symmetry.space_group_name_H-M   'P 1'
#
loop_
_entity.id
_entity.type
_entity.pdbx_description
1 polymer ?
#
loop_
_entity_poly.entity_id
_entity_poly.type
_entity_poly.pdbx_seq_one_letter_code
_entity_poly.pdbx_strand_id
1 'polypeptide(L)' 'QNHTTIVKDEYKIEDMMNVIRNRCYLQEKIALQAIFSETKDINEVITLFLATLELVKVQEIQVVQEENFGNIYLMGKRNE' A
#
# COMPACT_ATOMS: atom_id res chain seq x y z
N GLN A 1 13.84 31.30 -20.71
CA GLN A 1 13.97 29.84 -20.56
C GLN A 1 12.85 29.39 -19.63
N ASN A 2 11.83 28.72 -20.17
CA ASN A 2 10.73 28.20 -19.36
C ASN A 2 11.22 26.90 -18.68
N HIS A 3 11.57 26.99 -17.41
CA HIS A 3 11.90 25.82 -16.59
C HIS A 3 10.58 25.16 -16.19
N THR A 4 10.10 24.24 -17.03
CA THR A 4 8.98 23.38 -16.68
C THR A 4 9.52 22.29 -15.75
N THR A 5 9.51 22.52 -14.43
CA THR A 5 9.74 21.44 -13.47
C THR A 5 8.56 20.49 -13.55
N ILE A 6 8.68 19.44 -14.35
CA ILE A 6 7.76 18.30 -14.29
C ILE A 6 8.10 17.61 -12.97
N VAL A 7 7.36 17.95 -11.90
CA VAL A 7 7.35 17.15 -10.68
C VAL A 7 6.73 15.84 -11.10
N LYS A 8 7.57 14.84 -11.42
CA LYS A 8 7.13 13.46 -11.58
C LYS A 8 6.35 13.13 -10.31
N ASP A 9 5.16 12.55 -10.42
CA ASP A 9 4.59 11.80 -9.31
C ASP A 9 5.65 10.78 -8.88
N GLU A 10 6.34 11.06 -7.78
CA GLU A 10 7.50 10.29 -7.33
C GLU A 10 7.09 8.86 -6.95
N TYR A 11 5.83 8.68 -6.58
CA TYR A 11 5.24 7.42 -6.16
C TYR A 11 4.00 7.11 -6.99
N LYS A 12 3.99 5.95 -7.64
CA LYS A 12 2.82 5.46 -8.38
C LYS A 12 2.07 4.43 -7.54
N ILE A 13 0.75 4.52 -7.59
CA ILE A 13 -0.14 3.55 -6.93
C ILE A 13 0.17 2.13 -7.41
N GLU A 14 0.33 1.93 -8.72
CA GLU A 14 0.64 0.61 -9.32
C GLU A 14 1.91 -0.03 -8.75
N ASP A 15 2.96 0.78 -8.54
CA ASP A 15 4.23 0.32 -7.95
C ASP A 15 4.03 -0.09 -6.49
N MET A 16 3.28 0.70 -5.72
CA MET A 16 2.95 0.40 -4.33
C MET A 16 2.04 -0.84 -4.19
N MET A 17 1.14 -1.07 -5.14
CA MET A 17 0.33 -2.30 -5.19
C MET A 17 1.22 -3.53 -5.32
N ASN A 18 2.27 -3.47 -6.16
CA ASN A 18 3.24 -4.56 -6.30
C ASN A 18 4.00 -4.84 -5.01
N VAL A 19 4.41 -3.79 -4.28
CA VAL A 19 5.06 -3.93 -2.96
C VAL A 19 4.14 -4.68 -2.00
N ILE A 20 2.88 -4.27 -1.88
CA ILE A 20 1.91 -4.91 -0.98
C ILE A 20 1.64 -6.36 -1.39
N ARG A 21 1.41 -6.64 -2.68
CA ARG A 21 1.19 -8.01 -3.16
C ARG A 21 2.34 -8.94 -2.79
N ASN A 22 3.58 -8.50 -3.02
CA ASN A 22 4.76 -9.30 -2.71
C ASN A 22 4.85 -9.61 -1.21
N ARG A 23 4.54 -8.63 -0.34
CA ARG A 23 4.50 -8.84 1.10
C ARG A 23 3.40 -9.81 1.54
N CYS A 24 2.20 -9.65 1.00
CA CYS A 24 1.06 -10.55 1.26
C CYS A 24 1.26 -11.97 0.69
N TYR A 25 2.11 -12.14 -0.33
CA TYR A 25 2.46 -13.47 -0.83
C TYR A 25 3.39 -14.22 0.14
N LEU A 26 4.38 -13.50 0.68
CA LEU A 26 5.39 -14.05 1.59
C LEU A 26 4.86 -14.30 3.01
N GLN A 27 3.89 -13.51 3.46
CA GLN A 27 3.35 -13.57 4.82
C GLN A 27 1.83 -13.73 4.79
N GLU A 28 1.31 -14.64 5.60
CA GLU A 28 -0.14 -14.89 5.71
C GLU A 28 -0.90 -13.65 6.23
N LYS A 29 -0.27 -12.90 7.14
CA LYS A 29 -0.81 -11.66 7.73
C LYS A 29 0.33 -10.67 7.96
N ILE A 30 0.15 -9.42 7.52
CA ILE A 30 1.12 -8.34 7.72
C ILE A 30 0.41 -7.08 8.24
N ALA A 31 1.03 -6.37 9.18
CA ALA A 31 0.55 -5.05 9.58
C ALA A 31 0.97 -4.00 8.55
N LEU A 32 0.03 -3.19 8.06
CA LEU A 32 0.32 -2.12 7.09
C LEU A 32 1.32 -1.11 7.65
N GLN A 33 1.26 -0.86 8.96
CA GLN A 33 2.21 -0.03 9.71
C GLN A 33 3.67 -0.50 9.55
N ALA A 34 3.90 -1.82 9.42
CA ALA A 34 5.24 -2.34 9.18
C ALA A 34 5.76 -1.90 7.81
N ILE A 35 4.90 -1.86 6.79
CA ILE A 35 5.25 -1.37 5.45
C ILE A 35 5.46 0.15 5.47
N PHE A 36 4.66 0.89 6.24
CA PHE A 36 4.85 2.34 6.41
C PHE A 36 6.20 2.71 7.02
N SER A 37 6.74 1.87 7.91
CA SER A 37 8.06 2.14 8.50
C SER A 37 9.22 2.13 7.49
N GLU A 38 8.99 1.57 6.30
CA GLU A 38 9.98 1.53 5.21
C GLU A 38 9.83 2.70 4.22
N THR A 39 8.79 3.53 4.39
CA THR A 39 8.54 4.70 3.54
C THR A 39 9.42 5.88 3.93
N LYS A 40 9.76 6.72 2.94
CA LYS A 40 10.67 7.86 3.10
C LYS A 40 9.95 9.11 3.61
N ASP A 41 8.71 9.30 3.19
CA ASP A 41 7.94 10.50 3.45
C ASP A 41 6.43 10.25 3.43
N ILE A 42 5.67 11.26 3.83
CA ILE A 42 4.21 11.17 3.96
C ILE A 42 3.49 10.95 2.62
N ASN A 43 4.06 11.40 1.49
CA ASN A 43 3.43 11.19 0.18
C ASN A 43 3.51 9.72 -0.21
N GLU A 44 4.62 9.04 0.12
CA GLU A 44 4.75 7.59 -0.07
C GLU A 44 3.76 6.83 0.83
N VAL A 45 3.60 7.23 2.10
CA VAL A 45 2.59 6.67 3.01
C VAL A 45 1.17 6.81 2.43
N ILE A 46 0.82 8.00 1.93
CA ILE A 46 -0.49 8.26 1.33
C ILE A 46 -0.68 7.38 0.08
N THR A 47 0.32 7.31 -0.80
CA THR A 47 0.24 6.51 -2.03
C THR A 47 0.11 5.02 -1.72
N LEU A 48 0.84 4.53 -0.72
CA LEU A 48 0.78 3.15 -0.26
C LEU A 48 -0.59 2.82 0.37
N PHE A 49 -1.17 3.77 1.11
CA PHE A 49 -2.52 3.61 1.65
C PHE A 49 -3.57 3.56 0.52
N LEU A 50 -3.48 4.45 -0.47
CA LEU A 50 -4.36 4.42 -1.65
C LEU A 50 -4.21 3.11 -2.44
N ALA A 51 -2.98 2.62 -2.62
CA ALA A 51 -2.71 1.32 -3.25
C ALA A 51 -3.34 0.16 -2.47
N THR A 52 -3.32 0.23 -1.13
CA THR A 52 -4.00 -0.76 -0.27
C THR A 52 -5.51 -0.75 -0.54
N LEU A 53 -6.14 0.43 -0.61
CA LEU A 53 -7.57 0.55 -0.92
C LEU A 53 -7.92 0.05 -2.32
N GLU A 54 -7.08 0.34 -3.32
CA GLU A 54 -7.28 -0.16 -4.68
C GLU A 54 -7.17 -1.68 -4.73
N LEU A 55 -6.21 -2.29 -4.01
CA LEU A 55 -6.10 -3.76 -3.91
C LEU A 55 -7.32 -4.42 -3.26
N VAL A 56 -7.92 -3.78 -2.25
CA VAL A 56 -9.18 -4.24 -1.65
C VAL A 56 -10.32 -4.15 -2.68
N LYS A 57 -10.39 -3.05 -3.43
CA LYS A 57 -11.40 -2.83 -4.46
C LYS A 57 -11.31 -3.86 -5.59
N VAL A 58 -10.11 -4.23 -6.04
CA VAL A 58 -9.90 -5.32 -7.01
C VAL A 58 -9.92 -6.71 -6.38
N GLN A 59 -10.23 -6.80 -5.08
CA GLN A 59 -10.39 -8.03 -4.32
C GLN A 59 -9.14 -8.95 -4.26
N GLU A 60 -7.94 -8.41 -4.46
CA GLU A 60 -6.69 -9.16 -4.40
C GLU A 60 -6.20 -9.38 -2.95
N ILE A 61 -6.57 -8.48 -2.04
CA ILE A 61 -6.25 -8.59 -0.61
C ILE A 61 -7.51 -8.40 0.24
N GLN A 62 -7.43 -8.89 1.46
CA GLN A 62 -8.38 -8.58 2.54
C GLN A 62 -7.70 -7.69 3.57
N VAL A 63 -8.46 -6.73 4.11
CA VAL A 63 -8.00 -5.80 5.14
C VAL A 63 -8.88 -5.93 6.37
N VAL A 64 -8.27 -5.91 7.55
CA VAL A 64 -8.95 -5.92 8.85
C VAL A 64 -8.43 -4.78 9.71
N GLN A 65 -9.34 -4.00 10.26
CA GLN A 65 -9.10 -2.95 11.26
C GLN A 65 -10.21 -3.02 12.31
N GLU A 66 -9.84 -3.20 13.57
CA GLU A 66 -10.82 -3.42 14.66
C GLU A 66 -11.44 -2.12 15.18
N GLU A 67 -10.66 -1.04 15.17
CA GLU A 67 -11.08 0.28 15.64
C GLU A 67 -10.52 1.39 14.75
N ASN A 68 -11.19 2.54 14.73
CA ASN A 68 -10.72 3.71 13.97
C ASN A 68 -9.32 4.11 14.44
N PHE A 69 -8.42 4.36 13.48
CA PHE A 69 -7.00 4.67 13.73
C PHE A 69 -6.21 3.54 14.42
N GLY A 70 -6.81 2.36 14.60
CA GLY A 70 -6.13 1.17 15.09
C GLY A 70 -5.27 0.50 14.02
N ASN A 71 -4.67 -0.63 14.40
CA ASN A 71 -3.82 -1.41 13.52
C ASN A 71 -4.58 -1.92 12.29
N ILE A 72 -3.91 -1.91 11.14
CA ILE A 72 -4.50 -2.35 9.87
C ILE A 72 -3.72 -3.58 9.44
N TYR A 73 -4.41 -4.71 9.30
CA TYR A 73 -3.81 -5.97 8.90
C TYR A 73 -4.22 -6.33 7.48
N LEU A 74 -3.24 -6.68 6.66
CA LEU A 74 -3.40 -7.13 5.28
C LEU A 74 -3.23 -8.64 5.21
N MET A 75 -4.08 -9.29 4.42
CA MET A 75 -4.03 -10.73 4.15
C MET A 75 -4.21 -10.94 2.65
N GLY A 76 -3.29 -11.65 2.01
CA GLY A 76 -3.42 -11.97 0.58
C GLY A 76 -4.51 -13.02 0.35
N LYS A 77 -5.32 -12.86 -0.69
CA LYS A 77 -6.20 -13.95 -1.12
C LYS A 77 -5.36 -15.04 -1.78
N ARG A 78 -5.14 -16.14 -1.08
CA ARG A 78 -4.70 -17.38 -1.71
C ARG A 78 -5.94 -18.02 -2.31
N ASN A 79 -5.98 -18.16 -3.64
CA ASN A 79 -7.03 -18.93 -4.29
C ASN A 79 -7.03 -20.34 -3.68
N GLU A 80 -8.18 -20.74 -3.11
CA GLU A 80 -8.48 -22.14 -2.81
C GLU A 80 -8.57 -22.96 -4.10
#